data_AF-A0A6N8DRD4-F1
#
_entry.id   AF-A0A6N8DRD4-F1
#
_cell.length_a   1.000
_cell.length_b   1.000
_cell.length_c   1.000
_cell.angle_alpha   90.00
_cell.angle_beta   90.00
_cell.angle_gamma   90.00
#
_symmetry.space_group_name_H-M   'P 1'
#
loop_
_entity.id
_entity.type
_entity.pdbx_description
1 polymer ?
#
loop_
_entity_poly.entity_id
_entity_poly.type
_entity_poly.pdbx_seq_one_letter_code
_entity_poly.pdbx_strand_id
1 'polypeptide(L)'
;MSKLPYVDNVAVSIYGASGCEYSLSCEHDGARYHVWLDDKCNPVAAGVEPVPFLYKNPLHAVGREDENWFPTRRLGVHTAFGKSMWEAMFGAACINNLFNKAHEAEIAARERVARAETDLRRLSAKQKAGPALYDALKKLTDWARDFTSPRDPNSPHEILIEATAALEQAKAFLAASH
;
A
#
# COMPACT_ATOMS: atom_id res chain seq x y z
N MET A 1 -44.35 -6.01 -5.82
CA MET A 1 -43.04 -5.77 -5.20
C MET A 1 -42.00 -6.55 -6.00
N SER A 2 -41.10 -5.88 -6.73
CA SER A 2 -39.97 -6.58 -7.38
C SER A 2 -39.04 -7.07 -6.28
N LYS A 3 -38.76 -8.37 -6.21
CA LYS A 3 -37.71 -8.89 -5.32
C LYS A 3 -36.39 -8.23 -5.73
N LEU A 4 -35.67 -7.69 -4.75
CA LEU A 4 -34.30 -7.22 -4.96
C LEU A 4 -33.46 -8.37 -5.52
N PRO A 5 -32.54 -8.11 -6.47
CA PRO A 5 -31.61 -9.13 -6.94
C PRO A 5 -30.80 -9.65 -5.74
N TYR A 6 -30.67 -10.97 -5.64
CA TYR A 6 -29.78 -11.58 -4.65
C TYR A 6 -28.33 -11.40 -5.12
N VAL A 7 -27.51 -10.77 -4.26
CA VAL A 7 -26.07 -10.53 -4.47
C VAL A 7 -25.33 -10.91 -3.20
N ASP A 8 -24.36 -11.83 -3.31
CA ASP A 8 -23.62 -12.41 -2.19
C ASP A 8 -22.11 -12.13 -2.27
N ASN A 9 -21.60 -11.81 -3.46
CA ASN A 9 -20.20 -11.56 -3.77
C ASN A 9 -19.86 -10.06 -3.84
N VAL A 10 -20.37 -9.29 -2.88
CA VAL A 10 -20.06 -7.85 -2.81
C VAL A 10 -18.67 -7.62 -2.26
N ALA A 11 -17.90 -6.76 -2.92
CA ALA A 11 -16.60 -6.27 -2.47
C ALA A 11 -16.63 -4.75 -2.30
N VAL A 12 -15.92 -4.27 -1.27
CA VAL A 12 -15.70 -2.84 -1.00
C VAL A 12 -14.20 -2.56 -1.08
N SER A 13 -13.81 -1.52 -1.81
CA SER A 13 -12.42 -1.04 -1.88
C SER A 13 -12.35 0.48 -1.68
N ILE A 14 -11.27 0.98 -1.09
CA ILE A 14 -11.02 2.41 -0.92
C ILE A 14 -10.20 2.93 -2.11
N TYR A 15 -10.57 4.08 -2.69
CA TYR A 15 -9.88 4.62 -3.88
C TYR A 15 -9.46 6.10 -3.77
N GLY A 16 -9.92 6.81 -2.74
CA GLY A 16 -9.62 8.22 -2.53
C GLY A 16 -8.35 8.48 -1.71
N ALA A 17 -7.67 9.59 -1.97
CA ALA A 17 -6.54 10.05 -1.17
C ALA A 17 -6.92 10.32 0.30
N SER A 18 -8.18 10.69 0.53
CA SER A 18 -8.75 10.87 1.88
C SER A 18 -8.93 9.56 2.64
N GLY A 19 -8.91 8.40 1.96
CA GLY A 19 -9.18 7.10 2.57
C GLY A 19 -10.65 6.85 2.91
N CYS A 20 -11.54 7.75 2.50
CA CYS A 20 -12.97 7.70 2.83
C CYS A 20 -13.86 7.47 1.61
N GLU A 21 -13.32 7.38 0.40
CA GLU A 21 -14.12 7.14 -0.81
C GLU A 21 -14.13 5.66 -1.15
N TYR A 22 -15.31 5.10 -1.43
CA TYR A 22 -15.50 3.65 -1.57
C TYR A 22 -15.99 3.24 -2.96
N SER A 23 -15.46 2.14 -3.48
CA SER A 23 -16.04 1.43 -4.62
C SER A 23 -16.77 0.21 -4.10
N LEU A 24 -18.04 0.04 -4.50
CA LEU A 24 -18.73 -1.24 -4.34
C LEU A 24 -18.73 -1.96 -5.67
N SER A 25 -18.47 -3.25 -5.64
CA SER A 25 -18.59 -4.11 -6.80
C SER A 25 -19.21 -5.46 -6.45
N CYS A 26 -19.87 -6.08 -7.42
CA CYS A 26 -20.34 -7.46 -7.34
C CYS A 26 -20.35 -8.08 -8.74
N GLU A 27 -20.44 -9.40 -8.82
CA GLU A 27 -20.71 -10.09 -10.08
C GLU A 27 -22.11 -10.69 -10.04
N HIS A 28 -22.92 -10.39 -11.03
CA HIS A 28 -24.29 -10.88 -11.14
C HIS A 28 -24.62 -11.12 -12.61
N ASP A 29 -25.23 -12.26 -12.91
CA ASP A 29 -25.71 -12.58 -14.26
C ASP A 29 -24.63 -12.38 -15.36
N GLY A 30 -23.45 -12.96 -15.15
CA GLY A 30 -22.34 -12.92 -16.11
C GLY A 30 -21.68 -11.55 -16.30
N ALA A 31 -21.99 -10.57 -15.44
CA ALA A 31 -21.45 -9.22 -15.52
C ALA A 31 -20.97 -8.72 -14.16
N ARG A 32 -20.01 -7.81 -14.17
CA ARG A 32 -19.54 -7.10 -13.01
C ARG A 32 -20.23 -5.74 -12.91
N TYR A 33 -20.89 -5.50 -11.79
CA TYR A 33 -21.48 -4.21 -11.47
C TYR A 33 -20.55 -3.46 -10.52
N HIS A 34 -20.38 -2.15 -10.73
CA HIS A 34 -19.68 -1.31 -9.76
C HIS A 34 -20.28 0.09 -9.65
N VAL A 35 -20.09 0.72 -8.49
CA VAL A 35 -20.52 2.08 -8.19
C VAL A 35 -19.52 2.73 -7.24
N TRP A 36 -19.32 4.03 -7.43
CA TRP A 36 -18.43 4.85 -6.62
C TRP A 36 -19.22 5.62 -5.59
N LEU A 37 -18.70 5.70 -4.36
CA LEU A 37 -19.33 6.36 -3.22
C LEU A 37 -18.43 7.40 -2.58
N ASP A 38 -19.05 8.46 -2.08
CA ASP A 38 -18.40 9.44 -1.21
C ASP A 38 -18.14 8.89 0.21
N ASP A 39 -17.58 9.76 1.05
CA ASP A 39 -17.30 9.52 2.48
C ASP A 39 -18.55 9.25 3.34
N LYS A 40 -19.72 9.63 2.84
CA LYS A 40 -21.02 9.38 3.45
C LYS A 40 -21.73 8.18 2.83
N CYS A 41 -21.02 7.40 2.01
CA CYS A 41 -21.52 6.23 1.30
C CYS A 41 -22.67 6.53 0.31
N ASN A 42 -22.75 7.76 -0.22
CA ASN A 42 -23.69 8.11 -1.28
C ASN A 42 -23.07 7.84 -2.66
N PRO A 43 -23.85 7.33 -3.63
CA PRO A 43 -23.41 7.22 -5.01
C PRO A 43 -22.96 8.57 -5.57
N VAL A 44 -21.75 8.58 -6.14
CA VAL A 44 -21.20 9.75 -6.84
C VAL A 44 -21.00 9.46 -8.31
N ALA A 45 -21.01 10.52 -9.11
CA ALA A 45 -20.59 10.45 -10.50
C ALA A 45 -19.08 10.26 -10.58
N ALA A 46 -18.62 9.49 -11.57
CA ALA A 46 -17.20 9.41 -11.86
C ALA A 46 -16.82 10.52 -12.85
N GLY A 47 -15.85 11.38 -12.49
CA GLY A 47 -15.35 12.44 -13.36
C GLY A 47 -16.27 13.67 -13.42
N VAL A 48 -16.49 14.22 -14.62
CA VAL A 48 -17.19 15.52 -14.85
C VAL A 48 -18.71 15.37 -14.94
N GLU A 49 -19.24 14.17 -14.71
CA GLU A 49 -20.66 13.91 -14.93
C GLU A 49 -21.51 14.35 -13.74
N PRO A 50 -22.75 14.83 -13.96
CA PRO A 50 -23.57 15.37 -12.88
C PRO A 50 -24.39 14.31 -12.13
N VAL A 51 -24.39 13.04 -12.57
CA VAL A 51 -25.30 11.99 -12.05
C VAL A 51 -24.53 10.71 -11.70
N PRO A 52 -24.83 10.07 -10.56
CA PRO A 52 -24.26 8.77 -10.22
C PRO A 52 -24.72 7.65 -11.16
N PHE A 53 -23.79 6.76 -11.51
CA PHE A 53 -24.03 5.62 -12.39
C PHE A 53 -23.60 4.30 -11.74
N LEU A 54 -24.40 3.27 -11.99
CA LEU A 54 -24.03 1.88 -11.83
C LEU A 54 -23.41 1.39 -13.14
N TYR A 55 -22.16 0.97 -13.09
CA TYR A 55 -21.44 0.51 -14.27
C TYR A 55 -21.56 -0.99 -14.42
N LYS A 56 -22.08 -1.45 -15.56
CA LYS A 56 -22.09 -2.86 -15.96
C LYS A 56 -20.89 -3.13 -16.87
N ASN A 57 -20.03 -4.06 -16.47
CA ASN A 57 -18.80 -4.40 -17.16
C ASN A 57 -18.76 -5.90 -17.44
N PRO A 58 -18.00 -6.36 -18.45
CA PRO A 58 -17.64 -7.76 -18.55
C PRO A 58 -16.85 -8.20 -17.31
N LEU A 59 -16.85 -9.51 -17.05
CA LEU A 59 -16.02 -10.12 -16.01
C LEU A 59 -14.53 -9.87 -16.30
N HIS A 60 -13.69 -9.86 -15.27
CA HIS A 60 -12.26 -9.57 -15.41
C HIS A 60 -11.52 -10.48 -16.40
N ALA A 61 -11.95 -11.74 -16.49
CA ALA A 61 -11.33 -12.74 -17.37
C ALA A 61 -11.79 -12.64 -18.83
N VAL A 62 -12.81 -11.83 -19.15
CA VAL A 62 -13.43 -11.76 -20.48
C VAL A 62 -12.73 -10.65 -21.29
N GLY A 63 -11.95 -11.06 -22.28
CA GLY A 63 -11.27 -10.21 -23.26
C GLY A 63 -12.18 -9.78 -24.40
N ARG A 64 -11.71 -8.86 -25.25
CA ARG A 64 -12.52 -8.26 -26.33
C ARG A 64 -12.98 -9.22 -27.42
N GLU A 65 -12.29 -10.35 -27.56
CA GLU A 65 -12.59 -11.36 -28.58
C GLU A 65 -13.56 -12.44 -28.08
N ASP A 66 -13.86 -12.45 -26.78
CA ASP A 66 -14.79 -13.42 -26.19
C ASP A 66 -16.24 -13.09 -26.55
N GLU A 67 -17.05 -14.12 -26.78
CA GLU A 67 -18.48 -13.99 -27.11
C GLU A 67 -19.28 -13.26 -26.00
N ASN A 68 -18.84 -13.41 -24.74
CA ASN A 68 -19.45 -12.76 -23.59
C ASN A 68 -18.97 -11.32 -23.36
N TRP A 69 -18.10 -10.80 -24.22
CA TRP A 69 -17.62 -9.44 -24.11
C TRP A 69 -18.67 -8.42 -24.52
N PHE A 70 -18.73 -7.32 -23.79
CA PHE A 70 -19.51 -6.16 -24.17
C PHE A 70 -18.82 -4.88 -23.66
N PRO A 71 -19.04 -3.73 -24.33
CA PRO A 71 -18.51 -2.46 -23.86
C PRO A 71 -19.17 -2.07 -22.53
N THR A 72 -18.41 -1.45 -21.62
CA THR A 72 -18.93 -0.94 -20.35
C THR A 72 -20.21 -0.12 -20.56
N ARG A 73 -21.29 -0.54 -19.91
CA ARG A 73 -22.59 0.14 -19.97
C ARG A 73 -22.82 0.93 -18.70
N ARG A 74 -23.36 2.13 -18.84
CA ARG A 74 -23.75 2.99 -17.72
C ARG A 74 -25.24 2.84 -17.49
N LEU A 75 -25.60 2.41 -16.28
CA LEU A 75 -26.98 2.27 -15.84
C LEU A 75 -27.21 3.38 -14.81
N GLY A 76 -28.27 4.17 -14.98
CA GLY A 76 -28.59 5.19 -13.97
C GLY A 76 -28.94 4.51 -12.65
N VAL A 77 -28.34 4.95 -11.54
CA VAL A 77 -28.65 4.39 -10.20
C VAL A 77 -30.11 4.65 -9.78
N HIS A 78 -30.80 5.57 -10.45
CA HIS A 78 -32.21 5.89 -10.20
C HIS A 78 -33.19 5.08 -11.08
N THR A 79 -32.70 4.32 -12.07
CA THR A 79 -33.56 3.40 -12.84
C THR A 79 -34.06 2.28 -11.93
N ALA A 80 -35.20 1.66 -12.22
CA ALA A 80 -35.75 0.60 -11.37
C ALA A 80 -34.74 -0.54 -11.12
N PHE A 81 -34.04 -0.98 -12.16
CA PHE A 81 -32.97 -1.98 -12.04
C PHE A 81 -31.75 -1.44 -11.32
N GLY A 82 -31.21 -0.28 -11.74
CA GLY A 82 -30.00 0.30 -11.16
C GLY A 82 -30.15 0.57 -9.67
N LYS A 83 -31.31 1.09 -9.26
CA LYS A 83 -31.67 1.32 -7.86
C LYS A 83 -31.70 0.01 -7.07
N SER A 84 -32.42 -0.99 -7.59
CA SER A 84 -32.53 -2.30 -6.93
C SER A 84 -31.18 -2.99 -6.76
N MET A 85 -30.32 -2.92 -7.79
CA MET A 85 -28.98 -3.52 -7.72
C MET A 85 -28.07 -2.78 -6.74
N TRP A 86 -28.05 -1.45 -6.80
CA TRP A 86 -27.29 -0.63 -5.84
C TRP A 86 -27.73 -0.88 -4.40
N GLU A 87 -29.03 -0.82 -4.11
CA GLU A 87 -29.57 -1.04 -2.76
C GLU A 87 -29.25 -2.45 -2.25
N ALA A 88 -29.29 -3.47 -3.13
CA ALA A 88 -28.91 -4.83 -2.77
C ALA A 88 -27.40 -4.94 -2.45
N MET A 89 -26.54 -4.34 -3.28
CA MET A 89 -25.09 -4.30 -3.04
C MET A 89 -24.76 -3.57 -1.73
N PHE A 90 -25.36 -2.40 -1.50
CA PHE A 90 -25.16 -1.60 -0.30
C PHE A 90 -25.65 -2.34 0.94
N GLY A 91 -26.84 -2.93 0.90
CA GLY A 91 -27.39 -3.73 1.98
C GLY A 91 -26.49 -4.90 2.35
N ALA A 92 -26.00 -5.66 1.36
CA ALA A 92 -25.04 -6.75 1.58
C ALA A 92 -23.70 -6.25 2.15
N ALA A 93 -23.20 -5.09 1.72
CA ALA A 93 -21.99 -4.50 2.28
C ALA A 93 -22.16 -4.10 3.76
N CYS A 94 -23.32 -3.53 4.12
CA CYS A 94 -23.64 -3.17 5.50
C CYS A 94 -23.79 -4.42 6.38
N ILE A 95 -24.57 -5.42 5.95
CA ILE A 95 -24.80 -6.67 6.71
C ILE A 95 -23.47 -7.37 7.00
N ASN A 96 -22.55 -7.39 6.04
CA ASN A 96 -21.26 -8.07 6.17
C ASN A 96 -20.13 -7.20 6.75
N ASN A 97 -20.46 -5.98 7.17
CA ASN A 97 -19.53 -4.99 7.73
C ASN A 97 -18.31 -4.72 6.81
N LEU A 98 -18.54 -4.66 5.49
CA LEU A 98 -17.45 -4.61 4.50
C LEU A 98 -16.72 -3.26 4.48
N PHE A 99 -17.40 -2.16 4.79
CA PHE A 99 -16.77 -0.83 4.86
C PHE A 99 -15.70 -0.75 5.95
N ASN A 100 -16.03 -1.22 7.16
CA ASN A 100 -15.08 -1.25 8.27
C ASN A 100 -13.92 -2.20 7.97
N LYS A 101 -14.19 -3.38 7.41
CA LYS A 101 -13.13 -4.32 6.99
C LYS A 101 -12.20 -3.71 5.94
N ALA A 102 -12.74 -2.95 4.98
CA ALA A 102 -11.93 -2.26 3.98
C ALA A 102 -11.03 -1.20 4.64
N HIS A 103 -11.57 -0.45 5.61
CA HIS A 103 -10.79 0.54 6.36
C HIS A 103 -9.68 -0.09 7.21
N GLU A 104 -9.97 -1.17 7.94
CA GLU A 104 -8.98 -1.93 8.70
C GLU A 104 -7.88 -2.50 7.80
N ALA A 105 -8.25 -3.03 6.64
CA ALA A 105 -7.31 -3.56 5.65
C ALA A 105 -6.38 -2.47 5.10
N GLU A 106 -6.91 -1.27 4.84
CA GLU A 106 -6.15 -0.10 4.39
C GLU A 106 -5.15 0.37 5.46
N ILE A 107 -5.57 0.48 6.73
CA ILE A 107 -4.67 0.79 7.84
C ILE A 107 -3.54 -0.25 7.92
N ALA A 108 -3.88 -1.53 7.90
CA ALA A 108 -2.90 -2.61 7.96
C ALA A 108 -1.95 -2.62 6.75
N ALA A 109 -2.41 -2.21 5.56
CA ALA A 109 -1.56 -2.03 4.38
C ALA A 109 -0.57 -0.88 4.57
N ARG A 110 -1.04 0.29 5.05
CA ARG A 110 -0.19 1.46 5.33
C ARG A 110 0.89 1.15 6.35
N GLU A 111 0.55 0.47 7.44
CA GLU A 111 1.54 0.07 8.43
C GLU A 111 2.56 -0.93 7.87
N ARG A 112 2.16 -1.83 6.98
CA ARG A 112 3.09 -2.74 6.30
C ARG A 112 4.06 -1.99 5.41
N VAL A 113 3.59 -0.99 4.67
CA VAL A 113 4.45 -0.11 3.85
C VAL A 113 5.41 0.67 4.75
N ALA A 114 4.93 1.32 5.82
CA ALA A 114 5.77 2.07 6.75
C ALA A 114 6.87 1.19 7.40
N ARG A 115 6.52 -0.04 7.79
CA ARG A 115 7.48 -1.03 8.29
C ARG A 115 8.52 -1.39 7.24
N ALA A 116 8.10 -1.69 6.01
CA ALA A 116 9.00 -2.02 4.90
C ALA A 116 9.95 -0.87 4.55
N GLU A 117 9.48 0.38 4.56
CA GLU A 117 10.32 1.56 4.36
C GLU A 117 11.35 1.74 5.47
N THR A 118 10.94 1.51 6.72
CA THR A 118 11.85 1.56 7.87
C THR A 118 12.94 0.50 7.76
N ASP A 119 12.58 -0.73 7.39
CA ASP A 119 13.54 -1.80 7.20
C ASP A 119 14.48 -1.54 6.02
N LEU A 120 13.98 -0.97 4.92
CA LEU A 120 14.81 -0.56 3.79
C LEU A 120 15.82 0.52 4.19
N ARG A 121 15.39 1.53 4.97
CA ARG A 121 16.30 2.56 5.52
C ARG A 121 17.38 1.93 6.40
N ARG A 122 17.01 0.99 7.28
CA ARG A 122 17.96 0.26 8.13
C ARG A 122 18.98 -0.55 7.31
N LEU A 123 18.53 -1.25 6.27
CA LEU A 123 19.42 -2.00 5.38
C LEU A 123 20.37 -1.08 4.61
N SER A 124 19.85 0.03 4.08
CA SER A 124 20.67 1.05 3.40
C SER A 124 21.73 1.65 4.33
N ALA A 125 21.37 1.95 5.57
CA ALA A 125 22.30 2.44 6.58
C ALA A 125 23.40 1.42 6.90
N LYS A 126 23.05 0.14 7.07
CA LYS A 126 24.02 -0.94 7.29
C LYS A 126 24.97 -1.13 6.10
N GLN A 127 24.46 -1.06 4.87
CA GLN A 127 25.28 -1.15 3.67
C GLN A 127 26.28 0.00 3.54
N LYS A 128 25.92 1.22 3.98
CA LYS A 128 26.82 2.38 3.95
C LYS A 128 27.88 2.34 5.06
N ALA A 129 27.51 1.89 6.26
CA ALA A 129 28.41 1.86 7.42
C ALA A 129 29.40 0.68 7.39
N GLY A 130 29.02 -0.45 6.78
CA GLY A 130 29.82 -1.68 6.76
C GLY A 130 31.23 -1.52 6.17
N PRO A 131 31.39 -0.96 4.95
CA PRO A 131 32.70 -0.77 4.34
C PRO A 131 33.61 0.16 5.15
N ALA A 132 33.10 1.30 5.64
CA ALA A 132 33.88 2.24 6.43
C ALA A 132 34.36 1.64 7.76
N LEU A 133 33.52 0.85 8.43
CA LEU A 133 33.90 0.14 9.65
C LEU A 133 34.93 -0.96 9.36
N TYR A 134 34.74 -1.72 8.27
CA TYR A 134 35.68 -2.75 7.84
C TYR A 134 37.06 -2.15 7.51
N ASP A 135 37.10 -1.05 6.76
CA ASP A 135 38.33 -0.35 6.41
C ASP A 135 39.06 0.20 7.65
N ALA A 136 38.32 0.76 8.61
CA ALA A 136 38.89 1.23 9.88
C ALA A 136 39.48 0.09 10.71
N LEU A 137 38.79 -1.05 10.81
CA LEU A 137 39.28 -2.25 11.51
C LEU A 137 40.47 -2.89 10.81
N LYS A 138 40.48 -2.89 9.47
CA LYS A 138 41.59 -3.39 8.68
C LYS A 138 42.84 -2.53 8.88
N LYS A 139 42.72 -1.19 8.81
CA LYS A 139 43.80 -0.26 9.12
C LYS A 139 44.38 -0.48 10.52
N LEU A 140 43.53 -0.70 11.53
CA LEU A 140 43.96 -1.05 12.90
C LEU A 140 44.75 -2.37 12.95
N THR A 141 44.29 -3.38 12.22
CA THR A 141 44.90 -4.73 12.22
C THR A 141 46.24 -4.73 11.49
N ASP A 142 46.31 -4.07 10.34
CA ASP A 142 47.55 -3.93 9.55
C ASP A 142 48.57 -3.11 10.34
N TRP A 143 48.15 -2.02 11.00
CA TRP A 143 49.00 -1.26 11.92
C TRP A 143 49.52 -2.09 13.10
N ALA A 144 48.66 -2.88 13.77
CA ALA A 144 49.07 -3.70 14.90
C ALA A 144 50.10 -4.78 14.51
N ARG A 145 50.11 -5.19 13.23
CA ARG A 145 51.09 -6.13 12.68
C ARG A 145 52.45 -5.47 12.42
N ASP A 146 52.44 -4.21 11.99
CA ASP A 146 53.64 -3.46 11.60
C ASP A 146 54.19 -2.57 12.74
N PHE A 147 53.54 -2.58 13.92
CA PHE A 147 53.94 -1.79 15.07
C PHE A 147 55.31 -2.19 15.61
N THR A 148 56.29 -1.30 15.46
CA THR A 148 57.67 -1.53 15.88
C THR A 148 58.15 -0.61 17.00
N SER A 149 57.44 0.49 17.30
CA SER A 149 57.82 1.41 18.38
C SER A 149 56.69 2.37 18.81
N PRO A 150 56.59 2.73 20.12
CA PRO A 150 55.67 3.78 20.63
C PRO A 150 55.91 5.21 20.11
N ARG A 151 56.98 5.44 19.31
CA ARG A 151 57.33 6.74 18.72
C ARG A 151 57.07 6.80 17.21
N ASP A 152 56.34 5.83 16.67
CA ASP A 152 55.98 5.77 15.26
C ASP A 152 55.04 6.96 14.90
N PRO A 153 55.37 7.76 13.86
CA PRO A 153 54.51 8.86 13.40
C PRO A 153 53.14 8.39 12.89
N ASN A 154 52.97 7.13 12.50
CA ASN A 154 51.67 6.51 12.25
C ASN A 154 51.06 6.01 13.57
N SER A 155 50.87 6.91 14.54
CA SER A 155 50.48 6.56 15.90
C SER A 155 49.14 5.80 15.93
N PRO A 156 49.02 4.73 16.77
CA PRO A 156 47.76 4.01 16.96
C PRO A 156 46.64 4.91 17.44
N HIS A 157 47.00 6.04 18.05
CA HIS A 157 46.07 7.00 18.59
C HIS A 157 45.22 7.66 17.50
N GLU A 158 45.81 8.03 16.36
CA GLU A 158 45.05 8.63 15.25
C GLU A 158 44.12 7.61 14.59
N ILE A 159 44.61 6.38 14.40
CA ILE A 159 43.79 5.29 13.85
C ILE A 159 42.67 4.90 14.83
N LEU A 160 42.94 4.88 16.14
CA LEU A 160 41.92 4.67 17.18
C LEU A 160 40.91 5.83 17.22
N ILE A 161 41.34 7.07 17.04
CA ILE A 161 40.43 8.23 16.94
C ILE A 161 39.54 8.10 15.70
N GLU A 162 40.09 7.76 14.52
CA GLU A 162 39.31 7.53 13.29
C GLU A 162 38.32 6.38 13.46
N ALA A 163 38.77 5.25 14.00
CA ALA A 163 37.93 4.09 14.24
C ALA A 163 36.82 4.38 15.26
N THR A 164 37.14 5.13 16.33
CA THR A 164 36.15 5.54 17.34
C THR A 164 35.15 6.53 16.75
N ALA A 165 35.59 7.47 15.93
CA ALA A 165 34.71 8.41 15.23
C ALA A 165 33.79 7.69 14.23
N ALA A 166 34.31 6.71 13.47
CA ALA A 166 33.51 5.87 12.59
C ALA A 166 32.50 5.01 13.38
N LEU A 167 32.89 4.49 14.55
CA LEU A 167 32.02 3.73 15.43
C LEU A 167 30.92 4.61 16.03
N GLU A 168 31.23 5.82 16.46
CA GLU A 168 30.25 6.78 16.99
C GLU A 168 29.30 7.28 15.89
N GLN A 169 29.77 7.51 14.67
CA GLN A 169 28.88 7.77 13.53
C GLN A 169 27.97 6.57 13.28
N ALA A 170 28.50 5.34 13.25
CA ALA A 170 27.69 4.14 13.06
C ALA A 170 26.63 3.97 14.18
N LYS A 171 26.99 4.25 15.45
CA LYS A 171 26.06 4.26 16.58
C LYS A 171 24.98 5.33 16.46
N ALA A 172 25.35 6.56 16.09
CA ALA A 172 24.41 7.66 15.88
C ALA A 172 23.43 7.35 14.72
N PHE A 173 23.92 6.74 13.64
CA PHE A 173 23.08 6.30 12.52
C PHE A 173 22.13 5.16 12.91
N LEU A 174 22.57 4.21 13.73
CA LEU A 174 21.71 3.15 14.28
C LEU A 174 20.66 3.73 15.22
N ALA A 175 21.03 4.67 16.10
CA ALA A 175 20.10 5.32 17.03
C ALA A 175 19.03 6.17 16.34
N ALA A 176 19.35 6.81 15.22
CA ALA A 176 18.38 7.56 14.40
C ALA A 176 17.41 6.66 13.59
N SER A 177 17.60 5.34 13.64
CA SER A 177 16.79 4.33 12.93
C SER A 177 15.85 3.53 13.84
N HIS A 178 15.73 3.94 15.12
CA HIS A 178 14.87 3.38 16.17
C HIS A 178 13.81 4.40 16.59
#